data_AF-A0AAV2UUH4-F1
#
_entry.id   AF-A0AAV2UUH4-F1
#
_cell.length_a   1.000
_cell.length_b   1.000
_cell.length_c   1.000
_cell.angle_alpha   90.00
_cell.angle_beta   90.00
_cell.angle_gamma   90.00
#
_symmetry.space_group_name_H-M   'P 1'
#
loop_
_entity.id
_entity.type
_entity.pdbx_description
1 polymer ?
#
loop_
_entity_poly.entity_id
_entity_poly.type
_entity_poly.pdbx_seq_one_letter_code
_entity_poly.pdbx_strand_id
1 'polypeptide(L)'
;MRIGIAILVVLVCCTLQGCKKEKSPYQTTSYVESQLFIVSSPDGGYIKEWYADEGQLLHKEDKIVTLDGVNSIKAPADSVMTERYYLKDEYVPPNFPIASLSLPSQMKILFYVPESHLEKIKLGKKIRILLNEKKYSGKISFISNQAEYTPDAIFSEKNRYKLVYKVKADLSQGLRDLLKIGQPVDVNYE
;
A
#
# COMPACT_ATOMS: atom_id res chain seq x y z
N MET A 1 32.87 -58.72 30.87
CA MET A 1 33.39 -58.04 29.65
C MET A 1 32.30 -58.14 28.59
N ARG A 2 31.32 -57.26 28.46
CA ARG A 2 31.34 -55.86 27.95
C ARG A 2 32.23 -55.71 26.72
N ILE A 3 31.63 -55.64 25.53
CA ILE A 3 31.96 -54.79 24.35
C ILE A 3 31.06 -55.25 23.18
N GLY A 4 30.35 -54.32 22.51
CA GLY A 4 29.85 -54.58 21.16
C GLY A 4 28.39 -54.23 20.81
N ILE A 5 27.75 -53.24 21.44
CA ILE A 5 26.49 -52.66 20.92
C ILE A 5 26.66 -51.14 20.89
N ALA A 6 27.25 -50.61 19.82
CA ALA A 6 27.44 -49.17 19.66
C ALA A 6 27.55 -48.70 18.19
N ILE A 7 26.89 -49.37 17.23
CA ILE A 7 27.03 -49.05 15.79
C ILE A 7 25.68 -48.81 15.07
N LEU A 8 24.56 -48.58 15.77
CA LEU A 8 23.26 -48.42 15.07
C LEU A 8 22.38 -47.25 15.54
N VAL A 9 22.96 -46.14 16.00
CA VAL A 9 22.15 -44.95 16.38
C VAL A 9 22.57 -43.66 15.64
N VAL A 10 23.60 -43.70 14.79
CA VAL A 10 24.14 -42.48 14.14
C VAL A 10 23.44 -42.13 12.80
N LEU A 11 22.58 -42.97 12.23
CA LEU A 11 22.16 -42.83 10.83
C LEU A 11 20.76 -42.25 10.53
N VAL A 12 20.02 -41.72 11.50
CA VAL A 12 18.69 -41.13 11.21
C VAL A 12 18.45 -39.84 11.99
N CYS A 13 19.37 -38.87 11.85
CA CYS A 13 19.15 -37.49 12.31
C CYS A 13 19.37 -36.44 11.20
N CYS A 14 19.34 -36.86 9.93
CA CYS A 14 19.62 -35.99 8.77
C CYS A 14 18.43 -35.73 7.83
N THR A 15 17.17 -36.06 8.18
CA THR A 15 16.04 -35.88 7.25
C THR A 15 14.96 -34.91 7.72
N LEU A 16 15.16 -34.21 8.85
CA LEU A 16 14.28 -33.11 9.29
C LEU A 16 14.97 -31.74 9.19
N GLN A 17 15.82 -31.53 8.18
CA GLN A 17 16.00 -30.17 7.67
C GLN A 17 14.76 -29.85 6.84
N GLY A 18 13.68 -29.48 7.53
CA GLY A 18 12.57 -28.79 6.89
C GLY A 18 13.16 -27.58 6.18
N CYS A 19 13.10 -27.58 4.84
CA CYS A 19 13.48 -26.45 4.00
C CYS A 19 12.56 -25.25 4.30
N LYS A 20 12.74 -24.62 5.46
CA LYS A 20 12.26 -23.27 5.70
C LYS A 20 13.20 -22.38 4.88
N LYS A 21 12.80 -22.05 3.65
CA LYS A 21 13.45 -20.99 2.88
C LYS A 21 13.46 -19.75 3.78
N GLU A 22 14.63 -19.41 4.30
CA GLU A 22 14.82 -18.24 5.14
C GLU A 22 14.52 -17.02 4.26
N LYS A 23 13.49 -16.23 4.63
CA LYS A 23 13.16 -15.01 3.91
C LYS A 23 14.36 -14.06 4.04
N SER A 24 14.79 -13.45 2.93
CA SER A 24 15.87 -12.44 2.93
C SER A 24 15.56 -11.35 3.97
N PRO A 25 16.55 -10.85 4.73
CA PRO A 25 16.34 -9.76 5.69
C PRO A 25 15.86 -8.46 5.02
N TYR A 26 15.96 -8.38 3.69
CA TYR A 26 15.49 -7.28 2.86
C TYR A 26 14.10 -7.52 2.27
N GLN A 27 13.39 -8.56 2.72
CA GLN A 27 12.02 -8.83 2.34
C GLN A 27 11.05 -8.30 3.41
N THR A 28 10.08 -7.50 2.99
CA THR A 28 9.05 -6.93 3.86
C THR A 28 7.67 -7.01 3.23
N THR A 29 6.64 -7.11 4.07
CA THR A 29 5.25 -6.94 3.64
C THR A 29 4.99 -5.45 3.39
N SER A 30 4.32 -5.16 2.28
CA SER A 30 4.04 -3.82 1.79
C SER A 30 2.59 -3.73 1.34
N TYR A 31 2.12 -2.51 1.04
CA TYR A 31 0.75 -2.27 0.59
C TYR A 31 0.73 -1.41 -0.67
N VAL A 32 -0.26 -1.63 -1.51
CA VAL A 32 -0.55 -0.76 -2.64
C VAL A 32 -1.30 0.47 -2.12
N GLU A 33 -0.73 1.66 -2.32
CA GLU A 33 -1.35 2.93 -1.98
C GLU A 33 -1.59 3.71 -3.27
N SER A 34 -2.66 4.50 -3.34
CA SER A 34 -2.88 5.49 -4.40
C SER A 34 -2.83 6.89 -3.83
N GLN A 35 -2.47 7.86 -4.66
CA GLN A 35 -2.75 9.25 -4.33
C GLN A 35 -4.26 9.50 -4.21
N LEU A 36 -4.65 10.24 -3.17
CA LEU A 36 -6.01 10.72 -2.99
C LEU A 36 -6.16 12.11 -3.62
N PHE A 37 -7.30 12.33 -4.26
CA PHE A 37 -7.79 13.63 -4.69
C PHE A 37 -8.98 14.01 -3.82
N ILE A 38 -8.87 15.14 -3.12
CA ILE A 38 -9.94 15.64 -2.25
C ILE A 38 -10.86 16.54 -3.08
N VAL A 39 -12.12 16.15 -3.15
CA VAL A 39 -13.17 16.92 -3.80
C VAL A 39 -13.68 17.95 -2.81
N SER A 40 -13.64 19.22 -3.18
CA SER A 40 -14.16 20.34 -2.38
C SER A 40 -14.77 21.38 -3.30
N SER A 41 -15.49 22.34 -2.72
CA SER A 41 -16.12 23.46 -3.43
C SER A 41 -15.73 24.78 -2.74
N PRO A 42 -15.38 25.85 -3.48
CA PRO A 42 -15.17 27.17 -2.88
C PRO A 42 -16.47 27.75 -2.30
N ASP A 43 -17.62 27.28 -2.77
CA ASP A 43 -18.95 27.65 -2.28
C ASP A 43 -19.45 26.59 -1.31
N GLY A 44 -20.13 27.03 -0.25
CA GLY A 44 -20.85 26.14 0.67
C GLY A 44 -22.28 25.87 0.19
N GLY A 45 -22.88 24.80 0.68
CA GLY A 45 -24.25 24.42 0.29
C GLY A 45 -24.69 23.09 0.88
N TYR A 46 -25.97 22.78 0.75
CA TYR A 46 -26.57 21.50 1.09
C TYR A 46 -26.34 20.46 -0.02
N ILE A 47 -26.00 19.24 0.36
CA ILE A 47 -25.89 18.11 -0.57
C ILE A 47 -27.27 17.81 -1.15
N LYS A 48 -27.48 18.15 -2.42
CA LYS A 48 -28.75 17.91 -3.11
C LYS A 48 -28.87 16.49 -3.64
N GLU A 49 -27.81 16.01 -4.29
CA GLU A 49 -27.81 14.70 -4.93
C GLU A 49 -26.39 14.16 -5.08
N TRP A 50 -26.21 12.89 -4.75
CA TRP A 50 -25.01 12.10 -5.06
C TRP A 50 -25.20 11.33 -6.36
N TYR A 51 -24.18 11.31 -7.20
CA TYR A 51 -24.15 10.54 -8.45
C TYR A 51 -23.14 9.40 -8.41
N ALA A 52 -22.38 9.29 -7.32
CA ALA A 52 -21.33 8.30 -7.11
C ALA A 52 -21.43 7.71 -5.71
N ASP A 53 -21.23 6.39 -5.63
CA ASP A 53 -21.16 5.64 -4.38
C ASP A 53 -19.72 5.21 -4.06
N GLU A 54 -19.44 4.95 -2.79
CA GLU A 54 -18.14 4.44 -2.34
C GLU A 54 -17.78 3.12 -3.04
N GLY A 55 -16.54 3.01 -3.50
CA GLY A 55 -16.05 1.90 -4.32
C GLY A 55 -16.37 2.00 -5.81
N GLN A 56 -17.19 2.96 -6.25
CA GLN A 56 -17.53 3.12 -7.67
C GLN A 56 -16.33 3.65 -8.48
N LEU A 57 -16.09 3.02 -9.64
CA LEU A 57 -15.18 3.54 -10.66
C LEU A 57 -15.85 4.72 -11.37
N LEU A 58 -15.15 5.85 -11.41
CA LEU A 58 -15.55 7.08 -12.09
C LEU A 58 -14.58 7.35 -13.23
N HIS A 59 -15.13 7.76 -14.36
CA HIS A 59 -14.37 8.32 -15.46
C HIS A 59 -14.23 9.83 -15.31
N LYS A 60 -13.23 10.41 -15.95
CA LYS A 60 -13.09 11.87 -16.02
C LYS A 60 -14.40 12.51 -16.50
N GLU A 61 -14.80 13.61 -15.86
CA GLU A 61 -16.05 14.37 -16.08
C GLU A 61 -17.35 13.72 -15.57
N ASP A 62 -17.29 12.51 -15.01
CA ASP A 62 -18.46 11.93 -14.34
C ASP A 62 -18.90 12.84 -13.19
N LYS A 63 -20.22 13.03 -13.05
CA LYS A 63 -20.76 13.80 -11.92
C LYS A 63 -20.52 13.03 -10.64
N ILE A 64 -20.13 13.75 -9.60
CA ILE A 64 -19.92 13.20 -8.27
C ILE A 64 -21.07 13.59 -7.35
N VAL A 65 -21.33 14.89 -7.28
CA VAL A 65 -22.28 15.48 -6.34
C VAL A 65 -22.75 16.84 -6.84
N THR A 66 -23.97 17.22 -6.48
CA THR A 66 -24.48 18.57 -6.67
C THR A 66 -24.81 19.17 -5.31
N LEU A 67 -24.29 20.37 -5.05
CA LEU A 67 -24.71 21.23 -3.94
C LEU A 67 -25.87 22.14 -4.41
N ASP A 68 -26.71 22.62 -3.49
CA ASP A 68 -27.69 23.63 -3.84
C ASP A 68 -27.02 24.95 -4.27
N GLY A 69 -27.54 25.58 -5.33
CA GLY A 69 -26.98 26.83 -5.86
C GLY A 69 -25.64 26.70 -6.61
N VAL A 70 -25.01 25.52 -6.65
CA VAL A 70 -23.72 25.29 -7.33
C VAL A 70 -23.89 24.29 -8.48
N ASN A 71 -23.03 24.40 -9.50
CA ASN A 71 -22.95 23.38 -10.56
C ASN A 71 -22.48 22.03 -10.01
N SER A 72 -22.85 20.95 -10.70
CA SER A 72 -22.39 19.60 -10.32
C SER A 72 -20.87 19.51 -10.33
N ILE A 73 -20.30 19.04 -9.23
CA ILE A 73 -18.87 18.75 -9.13
C ILE A 73 -18.60 17.43 -9.85
N LYS A 74 -17.51 17.37 -10.61
CA LYS A 74 -17.18 16.25 -11.47
C LYS A 74 -15.82 15.64 -11.13
N ALA A 75 -15.62 14.38 -11.50
CA ALA A 75 -14.36 13.69 -11.36
C ALA A 75 -13.27 14.33 -12.24
N PRO A 76 -12.11 14.69 -11.69
CA PRO A 76 -11.04 15.35 -12.44
C PRO A 76 -10.26 14.38 -13.36
N ALA A 77 -10.35 13.08 -13.09
CA ALA A 77 -9.68 12.00 -13.80
C ALA A 77 -10.37 10.66 -13.47
N ASP A 78 -9.96 9.61 -14.17
CA ASP A 78 -10.36 8.24 -13.84
C ASP A 78 -9.93 7.93 -12.39
N SER A 79 -10.91 7.55 -11.58
CA SER A 79 -10.76 7.48 -10.13
C SER A 79 -11.73 6.48 -9.51
N VAL A 80 -11.51 6.14 -8.24
CA VAL A 80 -12.45 5.35 -7.45
C VAL A 80 -12.92 6.19 -6.28
N MET A 81 -14.24 6.35 -6.11
CA MET A 81 -14.81 7.02 -4.95
C MET A 81 -14.40 6.25 -3.69
N THR A 82 -13.68 6.89 -2.78
CA THR A 82 -13.18 6.23 -1.57
C THR A 82 -14.10 6.49 -0.40
N GLU A 83 -14.55 7.73 -0.23
CA GLU A 83 -15.39 8.13 0.92
C GLU A 83 -16.26 9.33 0.56
N ARG A 84 -17.49 9.33 1.08
CA ARG A 84 -18.37 10.50 1.12
C ARG A 84 -18.37 11.05 2.54
N TYR A 85 -18.01 12.32 2.70
CA TYR A 85 -17.93 12.93 4.03
C TYR A 85 -19.26 13.45 4.56
N TYR A 86 -20.28 13.52 3.70
CA TYR A 86 -21.60 14.06 4.02
C TYR A 86 -22.72 13.19 3.46
N LEU A 87 -23.83 13.16 4.17
CA LEU A 87 -25.08 12.57 3.72
C LEU A 87 -25.88 13.56 2.85
N LYS A 88 -26.90 13.03 2.17
CA LYS A 88 -27.89 13.87 1.50
C LYS A 88 -28.55 14.82 2.50
N ASP A 89 -28.83 16.04 2.05
CA ASP A 89 -29.42 17.14 2.82
C ASP A 89 -28.55 17.70 3.97
N GLU A 90 -27.29 17.26 4.11
CA GLU A 90 -26.33 17.89 5.02
C GLU A 90 -25.68 19.12 4.41
N TYR A 91 -25.34 20.10 5.26
CA TYR A 91 -24.65 21.32 4.87
C TYR A 91 -23.13 21.14 4.85
N VAL A 92 -22.51 21.50 3.72
CA VAL A 92 -21.05 21.55 3.55
C VAL A 92 -20.59 23.01 3.63
N PRO A 93 -19.66 23.35 4.54
CA PRO A 93 -19.02 24.65 4.55
C PRO A 93 -18.12 24.87 3.31
N PRO A 94 -17.90 26.13 2.88
CA PRO A 94 -16.94 26.48 1.85
C PRO A 94 -15.55 25.86 2.09
N ASN A 95 -14.94 25.30 1.04
CA ASN A 95 -13.62 24.67 1.01
C ASN A 95 -13.44 23.43 1.90
N PHE A 96 -14.50 22.89 2.48
CA PHE A 96 -14.41 21.64 3.22
C PHE A 96 -14.38 20.42 2.26
N PRO A 97 -13.70 19.32 2.64
CA PRO A 97 -13.73 18.07 1.88
C PRO A 97 -15.15 17.51 1.77
N ILE A 98 -15.64 17.31 0.55
CA ILE A 98 -16.96 16.73 0.27
C ILE A 98 -16.85 15.21 0.06
N ALA A 99 -15.82 14.80 -0.68
CA ALA A 99 -15.52 13.41 -0.96
C ALA A 99 -14.01 13.21 -1.17
N SER A 100 -13.56 11.96 -1.10
CA SER A 100 -12.20 11.57 -1.49
C SER A 100 -12.23 10.57 -2.63
N LEU A 101 -11.35 10.78 -3.59
CA LEU A 101 -11.17 9.92 -4.76
C LEU A 101 -9.77 9.33 -4.75
N SER A 102 -9.67 8.03 -4.95
CA SER A 102 -8.40 7.37 -5.21
C SER A 102 -8.07 7.43 -6.70
N LEU A 103 -6.82 7.68 -7.06
CA LEU A 103 -6.35 7.72 -8.45
C LEU A 103 -5.58 6.43 -8.81
N PRO A 104 -6.19 5.48 -9.56
CA PRO A 104 -5.54 4.24 -9.99
C PRO A 104 -4.27 4.47 -10.81
N SER A 105 -4.23 5.54 -11.61
CA SER A 105 -3.05 5.95 -12.39
C SER A 105 -1.85 6.36 -11.52
N GLN A 106 -2.07 6.67 -10.25
CA GLN A 106 -1.06 7.13 -9.29
C GLN A 106 -0.79 6.15 -8.14
N MET A 107 -1.11 4.86 -8.30
CA MET A 107 -0.67 3.81 -7.37
C MET A 107 0.87 3.71 -7.24
N LYS A 108 1.31 3.42 -6.02
CA LYS A 108 2.69 3.14 -5.57
C LYS A 108 2.66 1.93 -4.63
N ILE A 109 3.81 1.29 -4.47
CA ILE A 109 4.04 0.35 -3.35
C ILE A 109 4.60 1.12 -2.17
N LEU A 110 3.91 1.06 -1.04
CA LEU A 110 4.28 1.65 0.23
C LEU A 110 4.86 0.57 1.15
N PHE A 111 6.09 0.77 1.61
CA PHE A 111 6.75 -0.12 2.56
C PHE A 111 7.66 0.64 3.52
N TYR A 112 8.05 -0.04 4.59
CA TYR A 112 8.90 0.54 5.64
C TYR A 112 10.25 -0.17 5.65
N VAL A 113 11.32 0.62 5.69
CA VAL A 113 12.70 0.15 5.73
C VAL A 113 13.32 0.51 7.09
N PRO A 114 13.94 -0.43 7.81
CA PRO A 114 14.63 -0.14 9.06
C PRO A 114 15.74 0.90 8.85
N GLU A 115 15.97 1.73 9.86
CA GLU A 115 17.08 2.70 9.86
C GLU A 115 18.43 2.05 9.49
N SER A 116 18.70 0.86 10.02
CA SER A 116 19.93 0.09 9.75
C SER A 116 20.11 -0.34 8.29
N HIS A 117 19.06 -0.27 7.47
CA HIS A 117 19.09 -0.63 6.05
C HIS A 117 19.08 0.59 5.12
N LEU A 118 19.06 1.82 5.65
CA LEU A 118 18.96 3.04 4.85
C LEU A 118 20.07 3.17 3.79
N GLU A 119 21.31 2.82 4.14
CA GLU A 119 22.45 2.88 3.20
C GLU A 119 22.27 1.97 1.97
N LYS A 120 21.39 0.96 2.07
CA LYS A 120 21.11 0.02 0.97
C LYS A 120 20.08 0.54 -0.01
N ILE A 121 19.30 1.56 0.35
CA ILE A 121 18.26 2.12 -0.51
C ILE A 121 18.66 3.51 -1.01
N LYS A 122 18.22 3.84 -2.22
CA LYS A 122 18.42 5.16 -2.80
C LYS A 122 17.31 5.45 -3.79
N LEU A 123 17.03 6.73 -4.02
CA LEU A 123 16.11 7.14 -5.07
C LEU A 123 16.53 6.52 -6.40
N GLY A 124 15.55 5.98 -7.10
CA GLY A 124 15.73 5.29 -8.36
C GLY A 124 16.29 3.87 -8.30
N LYS A 125 16.57 3.31 -7.12
CA LYS A 125 16.96 1.90 -6.98
C LYS A 125 15.82 1.00 -7.48
N LYS A 126 16.18 -0.03 -8.26
CA LYS A 126 15.24 -1.09 -8.66
C LYS A 126 14.99 -2.03 -7.48
N ILE A 127 13.73 -2.40 -7.28
CA ILE A 127 13.30 -3.38 -6.29
C ILE A 127 12.52 -4.50 -6.97
N ARG A 128 12.31 -5.61 -6.27
CA ARG A 128 11.48 -6.73 -6.72
C ARG A 128 10.18 -6.75 -5.93
N ILE A 129 9.06 -6.78 -6.64
CA ILE A 129 7.72 -6.94 -6.07
C ILE A 129 7.28 -8.38 -6.34
N LEU A 130 6.84 -9.08 -5.30
CA LEU A 130 6.40 -10.47 -5.37
C LEU A 130 4.88 -10.52 -5.22
N LEU A 131 4.21 -11.06 -6.24
CA LEU A 131 2.77 -11.24 -6.29
C LEU A 131 2.48 -12.66 -6.81
N ASN A 132 1.87 -13.51 -5.98
CA ASN A 132 1.52 -14.91 -6.31
C ASN A 132 2.68 -15.65 -7.02
N GLU A 133 3.85 -15.67 -6.38
CA GLU A 133 5.11 -16.28 -6.87
C GLU A 133 5.75 -15.63 -8.11
N LYS A 134 5.04 -14.73 -8.80
CA LYS A 134 5.59 -13.93 -9.89
C LYS A 134 6.37 -12.74 -9.35
N LYS A 135 7.46 -12.41 -10.06
CA LYS A 135 8.35 -11.29 -9.74
C LYS A 135 8.14 -10.17 -10.75
N TYR A 136 7.92 -8.97 -10.23
CA TYR A 136 7.83 -7.74 -10.99
C TYR A 136 8.90 -6.77 -10.52
N SER A 137 9.21 -5.76 -11.34
CA SER A 137 10.16 -4.72 -10.96
C SER A 137 9.43 -3.46 -10.53
N GLY A 138 9.93 -2.82 -9.49
CA GLY A 138 9.56 -1.46 -9.13
C GLY A 138 10.79 -0.56 -9.04
N LYS A 139 10.59 0.74 -8.91
CA LYS A 139 11.66 1.72 -8.74
C LYS A 139 11.35 2.62 -7.55
N ILE A 140 12.28 2.75 -6.60
CA ILE A 140 12.10 3.66 -5.45
C ILE A 140 11.95 5.09 -5.96
N SER A 141 10.84 5.73 -5.61
CA SER A 141 10.49 7.10 -6.04
C SER A 141 10.42 8.08 -4.86
N PHE A 142 10.32 7.58 -3.63
CA PHE A 142 10.31 8.41 -2.44
C PHE A 142 10.94 7.67 -1.26
N ILE A 143 11.70 8.40 -0.44
CA ILE A 143 12.20 7.96 0.86
C ILE A 143 11.91 9.12 1.81
N SER A 144 11.22 8.85 2.93
CA SER A 144 10.95 9.86 3.95
C SER A 144 12.25 10.39 4.53
N ASN A 145 12.29 11.69 4.85
CA ASN A 145 13.38 12.30 5.61
C ASN A 145 13.16 12.20 7.14
N GLN A 146 12.02 11.64 7.57
CA GLN A 146 11.65 11.45 8.96
C GLN A 146 11.48 9.97 9.27
N ALA A 147 12.10 9.54 10.37
CA ALA A 147 11.86 8.23 10.95
C ALA A 147 10.49 8.18 11.64
N GLU A 148 9.81 7.05 11.52
CA GLU A 148 8.56 6.74 12.19
C GLU A 148 8.79 5.53 13.11
N TYR A 149 8.07 5.46 14.23
CA TYR A 149 7.99 4.21 14.98
C TYR A 149 7.25 3.16 14.16
N THR A 150 7.66 1.90 14.28
CA THR A 150 7.00 0.81 13.56
C THR A 150 5.49 0.84 13.84
N PRO A 151 4.64 1.01 12.82
CA PRO A 151 3.20 1.06 13.04
C PRO A 151 2.73 -0.25 13.70
N ASP A 152 2.04 -0.14 14.84
CA ASP A 152 1.66 -1.28 15.69
C ASP A 152 0.83 -2.36 14.96
N ALA A 153 0.22 -2.03 13.82
CA ALA A 153 -0.66 -2.91 13.06
C ALA A 153 0.05 -3.90 12.11
N ILE A 154 1.36 -3.76 11.84
CA ILE A 154 1.95 -4.38 10.63
C ILE A 154 3.01 -5.47 10.91
N PHE A 155 3.57 -5.57 12.12
CA PHE A 155 4.71 -6.48 12.36
C PHE A 155 4.50 -7.43 13.55
N SER A 156 4.70 -8.73 13.29
CA SER A 156 4.78 -9.75 14.35
C SER A 156 5.92 -9.43 15.32
N GLU A 157 5.78 -9.84 16.59
CA GLU A 157 6.71 -9.50 17.68
C GLU A 157 8.20 -9.75 17.38
N LYS A 158 8.51 -10.66 16.43
CA LYS A 158 9.88 -10.98 16.05
C LYS A 158 10.63 -9.88 15.29
N ASN A 159 9.94 -8.90 14.68
CA ASN A 159 10.56 -7.89 13.82
C ASN A 159 10.08 -6.45 14.14
N ARG A 160 9.91 -6.09 15.42
CA ARG A 160 9.68 -4.69 15.81
C ARG A 160 10.99 -3.89 15.74
N TYR A 161 11.28 -3.30 14.60
CA TYR A 161 12.31 -2.27 14.53
C TYR A 161 11.90 -1.05 15.36
N LYS A 162 12.85 -0.39 16.03
CA LYS A 162 12.53 0.80 16.82
C LYS A 162 12.21 2.00 15.93
N LEU A 163 12.90 2.14 14.81
CA LEU A 163 12.76 3.23 13.85
C LEU A 163 12.74 2.69 12.43
N VAL A 164 11.78 3.15 11.65
CA VAL A 164 11.62 2.80 10.24
C VAL A 164 11.42 4.04 9.40
N TYR A 165 11.73 3.94 8.12
CA TYR A 165 11.55 4.99 7.13
C TYR A 165 10.53 4.55 6.10
N LYS A 166 9.56 5.42 5.85
CA LYS A 166 8.56 5.24 4.80
C LYS A 166 9.23 5.34 3.43
N VAL A 167 9.00 4.35 2.58
CA VAL A 167 9.51 4.27 1.21
C VAL A 167 8.35 4.02 0.26
N LYS A 168 8.33 4.75 -0.86
CA LYS A 168 7.40 4.49 -1.97
C LYS A 168 8.16 4.07 -3.21
N ALA A 169 7.59 3.13 -3.94
CA ALA A 169 8.12 2.68 -5.22
C ALA A 169 7.05 2.70 -6.32
N ASP A 170 7.49 3.08 -7.52
CA ASP A 170 6.69 3.06 -8.73
C ASP A 170 6.54 1.62 -9.22
N LEU A 171 5.32 1.30 -9.67
CA LEU A 171 4.97 0.03 -10.30
C LEU A 171 5.41 0.04 -11.77
N SER A 172 5.96 -1.07 -12.28
CA SER A 172 6.12 -1.24 -13.72
C SER A 172 4.77 -1.30 -14.45
N GLN A 173 4.76 -0.94 -15.73
CA GLN A 173 3.59 -1.10 -16.59
C GLN A 173 3.10 -2.56 -16.58
N GLY A 174 1.78 -2.78 -16.59
CA GLY A 174 1.13 -4.10 -16.53
C GLY A 174 0.93 -4.68 -15.12
N LEU A 175 1.74 -4.29 -14.11
CA LEU A 175 1.49 -4.71 -12.73
C LEU A 175 0.30 -3.96 -12.11
N ARG A 176 0.11 -2.70 -12.52
CA ARG A 176 -0.95 -1.81 -12.01
C ARG A 176 -2.34 -2.42 -12.15
N ASP A 177 -2.63 -3.03 -13.30
CA ASP A 177 -3.96 -3.60 -13.61
C ASP A 177 -4.23 -4.92 -12.86
N LEU A 178 -3.19 -5.52 -12.27
CA LEU A 178 -3.29 -6.75 -11.48
C LEU A 178 -3.46 -6.49 -9.99
N LEU A 179 -3.31 -5.24 -9.55
CA LEU A 179 -3.30 -4.86 -8.15
C LEU A 179 -4.52 -4.02 -7.78
N LYS A 180 -5.04 -4.28 -6.59
CA LYS A 180 -6.03 -3.42 -5.95
C LYS A 180 -5.34 -2.50 -4.94
N ILE A 181 -5.86 -1.29 -4.79
CA ILE A 181 -5.44 -0.40 -3.70
C ILE A 181 -5.73 -1.08 -2.35
N GLY A 182 -4.82 -0.93 -1.40
CA GLY A 182 -4.84 -1.62 -0.12
C GLY A 182 -4.34 -3.06 -0.16
N GLN A 183 -4.13 -3.65 -1.34
CA GLN A 183 -3.67 -5.04 -1.45
C GLN A 183 -2.26 -5.20 -0.86
N PRO A 184 -2.02 -6.18 0.03
CA PRO A 184 -0.69 -6.48 0.51
C PRO A 184 0.14 -7.19 -0.58
N VAL A 185 1.40 -6.81 -0.70
CA VAL A 185 2.38 -7.49 -1.56
C VAL A 185 3.73 -7.58 -0.86
N ASP A 186 4.55 -8.57 -1.21
CA ASP A 186 5.90 -8.68 -0.65
C ASP A 186 6.88 -7.88 -1.51
N VAL A 187 7.75 -7.09 -0.88
CA VAL A 187 8.85 -6.39 -1.54
C VAL A 187 10.17 -6.98 -1.07
N ASN A 188 11.07 -7.22 -2.01
CA ASN A 188 12.49 -7.43 -1.76
C ASN A 188 13.28 -6.23 -2.34
N TYR A 189 13.97 -5.52 -1.45
CA TYR A 189 14.74 -4.31 -1.76
C TYR A 189 16.26 -4.49 -1.65
N GLU A 190 16.73 -5.74 -1.71
CA GLU A 190 18.16 -6.10 -1.77
C GLU A 190 18.88 -5.43 -2.94
#